data_AF-A0A521SI55-F1
#
_entry.id   AF-A0A521SI55-F1
#
_cell.length_a   1.000
_cell.length_b   1.000
_cell.length_c   1.000
_cell.angle_alpha   90.00
_cell.angle_beta   90.00
_cell.angle_gamma   90.00
#
_symmetry.space_group_name_H-M   'P 1'
#
loop_
_entity.id
_entity.type
_entity.pdbx_description
1 polymer ?
#
loop_
_entity_poly.entity_id
_entity_poly.type
_entity_poly.pdbx_seq_one_letter_code
_entity_poly.pdbx_strand_id
1 'polypeptide(L)'
;MAITFAIGVSPEEARREKALVLEPELREYFRRVSIQKGIPLPNLTNLDPYADTRFEGGRLSLLEREVDDLLSILEGLYGKEALPPLLEPPEVIGLETEPEGKPCSRDGALQFLLALRELSDEARRGGWPLLAIGD
;
A
#
# COMPACT_ATOMS: atom_id res chain seq x y z
N MET A 1 -10.50 9.40 0.01
CA MET A 1 -10.95 8.37 0.96
C MET A 1 -9.90 7.30 1.03
N ALA A 2 -9.60 6.92 2.26
CA ALA A 2 -8.61 5.92 2.60
C ALA A 2 -9.14 4.51 2.30
N ILE A 3 -8.24 3.53 2.24
CA ILE A 3 -8.57 2.12 2.08
C ILE A 3 -7.91 1.37 3.23
N THR A 4 -8.67 0.57 3.96
CA THR A 4 -8.15 -0.22 5.07
C THR A 4 -7.84 -1.65 4.62
N PHE A 5 -6.58 -2.04 4.68
CA PHE A 5 -6.16 -3.43 4.47
C PHE A 5 -6.24 -4.23 5.76
N ALA A 6 -6.93 -5.36 5.75
CA ALA A 6 -7.04 -6.24 6.92
C ALA A 6 -7.29 -7.70 6.50
N ILE A 7 -6.81 -8.65 7.31
CA ILE A 7 -7.07 -10.08 7.08
C ILE A 7 -8.48 -10.42 7.56
N GLY A 8 -9.28 -11.06 6.70
CA GLY A 8 -10.65 -11.43 7.03
C GLY A 8 -11.40 -12.02 5.85
N VAL A 9 -12.56 -12.63 6.12
CA VAL A 9 -13.47 -13.13 5.06
C VAL A 9 -14.49 -12.08 4.62
N SER A 10 -14.83 -11.15 5.51
CA SER A 10 -15.69 -9.99 5.26
C SER A 10 -15.23 -8.78 6.10
N PRO A 11 -15.69 -7.55 5.80
CA PRO A 11 -15.34 -6.36 6.56
C PRO A 11 -15.71 -6.43 8.06
N GLU A 12 -16.77 -7.14 8.40
CA GLU A 12 -17.24 -7.32 9.78
C GLU A 12 -16.34 -8.26 10.58
N GLU A 13 -15.74 -9.25 9.92
CA GLU A 13 -14.84 -10.23 10.53
C GLU A 13 -13.35 -9.86 10.37
N ALA A 14 -13.07 -8.68 9.81
CA ALA A 14 -11.72 -8.22 9.55
C ALA A 14 -10.94 -7.99 10.86
N ARG A 15 -9.73 -8.55 10.94
CA ARG A 15 -8.82 -8.39 12.08
C ARG A 15 -8.21 -6.99 12.08
N ARG A 16 -8.91 -6.02 12.68
CA ARG A 16 -8.51 -4.60 12.67
C ARG A 16 -7.28 -4.26 13.50
N GLU A 17 -6.87 -5.14 14.42
CA GLU A 17 -5.67 -4.94 15.26
C GLU A 17 -4.38 -4.84 14.46
N LYS A 18 -4.34 -5.40 13.24
CA LYS A 18 -3.20 -5.32 12.31
C LYS A 18 -3.56 -4.61 11.00
N ALA A 19 -4.60 -3.79 11.02
CA ALA A 19 -5.04 -3.11 9.82
C ALA A 19 -4.00 -2.08 9.34
N LEU A 20 -3.88 -1.94 8.03
CA LEU A 20 -3.02 -0.95 7.39
C LEU A 20 -3.87 0.00 6.56
N VAL A 21 -3.74 1.29 6.82
CA VAL A 21 -4.52 2.31 6.11
C VAL A 21 -3.70 2.84 4.95
N LEU A 22 -4.24 2.71 3.74
CA LEU A 22 -3.72 3.33 2.52
C LEU A 22 -4.46 4.64 2.28
N GLU A 23 -3.76 5.72 2.60
CA GLU A 23 -4.24 7.07 2.37
C GLU A 23 -4.30 7.44 0.89
N PRO A 24 -5.25 8.30 0.47
CA PRO A 24 -5.44 8.64 -0.93
C PRO A 24 -4.21 9.29 -1.57
N GLU A 25 -3.46 10.09 -0.81
CA GLU A 25 -2.24 10.73 -1.29
C GLU A 25 -1.09 9.73 -1.45
N LEU A 26 -1.03 8.68 -0.61
CA LEU A 26 -0.01 7.62 -0.73
C LEU A 26 -0.31 6.75 -1.95
N ARG A 27 -1.60 6.47 -2.19
CA ARG A 27 -2.08 5.81 -3.40
C ARG A 27 -1.72 6.62 -4.65
N GLU A 28 -1.94 7.94 -4.63
CA GLU A 28 -1.57 8.82 -5.74
C GLU A 28 -0.04 8.89 -5.93
N TYR A 29 0.73 8.85 -4.83
CA TYR A 29 2.18 8.80 -4.90
C TYR A 29 2.68 7.56 -5.64
N PHE A 30 2.21 6.36 -5.28
CA PHE A 30 2.59 5.12 -5.97
C PHE A 30 2.16 5.12 -7.44
N ARG A 31 0.98 5.67 -7.75
CA ARG A 31 0.50 5.86 -9.12
C ARG A 31 1.47 6.75 -9.92
N ARG A 32 1.86 7.89 -9.36
CA ARG A 32 2.81 8.83 -9.97
C ARG A 32 4.18 8.19 -10.20
N VAL A 33 4.72 7.47 -9.21
CA VAL A 33 5.98 6.74 -9.34
C VAL A 33 5.90 5.74 -10.50
N SER A 34 4.81 4.99 -10.57
CA SER A 34 4.61 3.97 -11.61
C SER A 34 4.61 4.58 -13.01
N ILE A 35 3.87 5.68 -13.22
CA ILE A 35 3.82 6.42 -14.48
C ILE A 35 5.21 6.95 -14.85
N GLN A 36 5.91 7.60 -13.92
CA GLN A 36 7.21 8.20 -14.15
C GLN A 36 8.32 7.16 -14.41
N LYS A 37 8.14 5.92 -13.94
CA LYS A 37 9.04 4.80 -14.20
C LYS A 37 8.64 3.92 -15.38
N GLY A 38 7.52 4.21 -16.03
CA GLY A 38 7.03 3.44 -17.17
C GLY A 38 6.70 1.99 -16.81
N ILE A 39 6.31 1.74 -15.56
CA ILE A 39 5.88 0.40 -15.12
C ILE A 39 4.35 0.30 -15.16
N PRO A 40 3.79 -0.92 -15.30
CA PRO A 40 2.35 -1.14 -15.17
C PRO A 40 1.82 -0.57 -13.85
N LEU A 41 0.63 0.05 -13.89
CA LEU A 41 -0.01 0.53 -12.68
C LEU A 41 -0.37 -0.66 -11.78
N PRO A 42 0.14 -0.71 -10.54
CA PRO A 42 -0.20 -1.78 -9.61
C PRO A 42 -1.70 -1.70 -9.28
N ASN A 43 -2.36 -2.83 -9.18
CA ASN A 43 -3.79 -2.92 -8.84
C ASN A 43 -4.11 -2.19 -7.54
N LEU A 44 -3.16 -2.17 -6.59
CA LEU A 44 -3.25 -1.39 -5.35
C LEU A 44 -3.59 0.10 -5.61
N THR A 45 -3.11 0.69 -6.72
CA THR A 45 -3.38 2.09 -7.07
C THR A 45 -4.73 2.33 -7.74
N ASN A 46 -5.41 1.27 -8.19
CA ASN A 46 -6.70 1.33 -8.87
C ASN A 46 -7.86 0.82 -7.99
N LEU A 47 -7.61 0.57 -6.70
CA LEU A 47 -8.66 0.16 -5.78
C LEU A 47 -9.69 1.28 -5.62
N ASP A 48 -10.96 0.91 -5.75
CA ASP A 48 -12.10 1.79 -5.54
C ASP A 48 -12.23 2.07 -4.04
N PRO A 49 -12.10 3.33 -3.58
CA PRO A 49 -12.20 3.63 -2.16
C PRO A 49 -13.63 3.47 -1.61
N TYR A 50 -14.64 3.23 -2.45
CA TYR A 50 -16.04 3.04 -2.05
C TYR A 50 -16.49 1.57 -2.13
N ALA A 51 -15.58 0.66 -2.49
CA ALA A 51 -15.92 -0.75 -2.67
C ALA A 51 -14.85 -1.66 -2.07
N ASP A 52 -15.31 -2.73 -1.43
CA ASP A 52 -14.44 -3.73 -0.87
C ASP A 52 -13.81 -4.59 -1.96
N THR A 53 -12.51 -4.82 -1.86
CA THR A 53 -11.77 -5.74 -2.73
C THR A 53 -11.18 -6.87 -1.91
N ARG A 54 -11.45 -8.10 -2.35
CA ARG A 54 -10.91 -9.32 -1.74
C ARG A 54 -9.73 -9.87 -2.55
N PHE A 55 -8.61 -10.08 -1.88
CA PHE A 55 -7.40 -10.69 -2.41
C PHE A 55 -7.22 -12.11 -1.83
N GLU A 56 -7.26 -13.09 -2.71
CA GLU A 56 -7.04 -14.50 -2.38
C GLU A 56 -6.40 -15.24 -3.56
N GLY A 57 -5.72 -16.35 -3.28
CA GLY A 57 -5.05 -17.17 -4.30
C GLY A 57 -4.16 -16.34 -5.22
N GLY A 58 -4.39 -16.45 -6.54
CA GLY A 58 -3.61 -15.72 -7.54
C GLY A 58 -3.69 -14.19 -7.43
N ARG A 59 -4.78 -13.62 -6.89
CA ARG A 59 -4.89 -12.16 -6.68
C ARG A 59 -4.01 -11.69 -5.53
N LEU A 60 -3.88 -12.49 -4.46
CA LEU A 60 -3.00 -12.18 -3.35
C LEU A 60 -1.53 -12.26 -3.78
N SER A 61 -1.15 -13.29 -4.53
CA SER A 61 0.22 -13.40 -5.08
C SER A 61 0.56 -12.30 -6.08
N LEU A 62 -0.42 -11.81 -6.84
CA LEU A 62 -0.22 -10.65 -7.71
C LEU A 62 0.04 -9.38 -6.90
N LEU A 63 -0.73 -9.15 -5.83
CA LEU A 63 -0.51 -8.02 -4.92
C LEU A 63 0.88 -8.07 -4.27
N GLU A 64 1.28 -9.24 -3.75
CA GLU A 64 2.63 -9.44 -3.16
C GLU A 64 3.72 -9.02 -4.14
N ARG A 65 3.61 -9.47 -5.40
CA ARG A 65 4.57 -9.11 -6.45
C ARG A 65 4.57 -7.61 -6.76
N GLU A 66 3.40 -6.98 -6.87
CA GLU A 66 3.30 -5.53 -7.09
C GLU A 66 3.94 -4.73 -5.96
N VAL A 67 3.78 -5.18 -4.72
CA VAL A 67 4.39 -4.57 -3.55
C VAL A 67 5.92 -4.71 -3.60
N ASP A 68 6.44 -5.90 -3.93
CA ASP A 68 7.88 -6.13 -4.07
C ASP A 68 8.49 -5.30 -5.23
N ASP A 69 7.80 -5.21 -6.36
CA ASP A 69 8.22 -4.39 -7.50
C ASP A 69 8.30 -2.89 -7.10
N LEU A 70 7.30 -2.38 -6.38
CA LEU A 70 7.29 -1.01 -5.87
C LEU A 70 8.40 -0.77 -4.84
N LEU A 71 8.63 -1.71 -3.91
CA LEU A 71 9.71 -1.62 -2.91
C LEU A 71 11.06 -1.47 -3.61
N SER A 72 11.38 -2.36 -4.55
CA SER A 72 12.65 -2.33 -5.27
C SER A 72 12.86 -1.01 -6.03
N ILE A 73 11.78 -0.48 -6.63
CA ILE A 73 11.82 0.81 -7.34
C ILE A 73 12.08 1.96 -6.37
N LEU A 74 11.37 2.01 -5.25
CA LEU A 74 11.52 3.09 -4.27
C LEU A 74 12.88 3.03 -3.58
N GLU A 75 13.37 1.86 -3.21
CA GLU A 75 14.73 1.69 -2.66
C GLU A 75 15.80 2.17 -3.65
N GLY A 76 15.70 1.77 -4.93
CA GLY A 76 16.63 2.21 -5.97
C GLY A 76 16.51 3.70 -6.32
N LEU A 77 15.35 4.31 -6.07
CA LEU A 77 15.13 5.74 -6.18
C LEU A 77 15.77 6.49 -5.03
N TYR A 78 15.51 6.06 -3.80
CA TYR A 78 15.91 6.75 -2.58
C TYR A 78 17.40 6.58 -2.26
N GLY A 79 18.04 5.56 -2.83
CA GLY A 79 19.50 5.43 -2.83
C GLY A 79 20.24 6.48 -3.68
N LYS A 80 19.54 7.36 -4.41
CA LYS A 80 20.12 8.46 -5.19
C LYS A 80 20.13 9.76 -4.38
N GLU A 81 21.22 10.53 -4.47
CA GLU A 81 21.41 11.78 -3.71
C GLU A 81 20.32 12.83 -3.97
N ALA A 82 19.75 12.86 -5.18
CA ALA A 82 18.66 13.76 -5.54
C ALA A 82 17.56 13.02 -6.33
N LEU A 83 16.32 13.16 -5.87
CA LEU A 83 15.14 12.75 -6.63
C LEU A 83 14.64 13.93 -7.47
N PRO A 84 14.16 13.67 -8.69
CA PRO A 84 13.35 14.64 -9.42
C PRO A 84 12.15 15.09 -8.57
N PRO A 85 11.74 16.37 -8.58
CA PRO A 85 10.63 16.87 -7.76
C PRO A 85 9.31 16.10 -7.93
N LEU A 86 9.07 15.56 -9.12
CA LEU A 86 7.87 14.74 -9.41
C LEU A 86 7.90 13.34 -8.75
N LEU A 87 9.04 12.92 -8.22
CA LEU A 87 9.26 11.62 -7.56
C LEU A 87 9.48 11.76 -6.05
N GLU A 88 9.62 12.99 -5.54
CA GLU A 88 9.55 13.23 -4.10
C GLU A 88 8.14 12.86 -3.62
N PRO A 89 8.03 12.17 -2.47
CA PRO A 89 6.73 11.95 -1.86
C PRO A 89 6.15 13.27 -1.33
N PRO A 90 4.82 13.39 -1.21
CA PRO A 90 4.19 14.62 -0.74
C PRO A 90 4.52 14.87 0.74
N GLU A 91 4.56 16.15 1.13
CA GLU A 91 5.07 16.58 2.45
C GLU A 91 4.26 16.06 3.64
N VAL A 92 2.95 15.78 3.50
CA VAL A 92 2.08 15.29 4.59
C VAL A 92 1.01 14.34 4.04
N ILE A 93 0.93 13.12 4.58
CA ILE A 93 -0.18 12.17 4.39
C ILE A 93 -0.33 11.40 5.70
N GLY A 94 -1.47 11.51 6.39
CA GLY A 94 -1.61 11.01 7.76
C GLY A 94 -1.95 9.52 7.82
N LEU A 95 -1.10 8.69 8.42
CA LEU A 95 -1.47 7.32 8.80
C LEU A 95 -2.21 7.34 10.14
N GLU A 96 -3.46 6.88 10.17
CA GLU A 96 -4.34 6.92 11.35
C GLU A 96 -3.84 6.12 12.58
N THR A 97 -2.80 5.30 12.45
CA THR A 97 -2.27 4.48 13.55
C THR A 97 -1.31 5.22 14.48
N GLU A 98 -0.94 6.48 14.19
CA GLU A 98 -0.10 7.29 15.07
C GLU A 98 -0.75 8.64 15.42
N PRO A 99 -0.57 9.14 16.66
CA PRO A 99 -1.09 10.43 17.06
C PRO A 99 -0.36 11.52 16.29
N GLU A 100 -1.09 12.28 15.48
CA GLU A 100 -0.61 13.34 14.58
C GLU A 100 0.20 12.82 13.39
N GLY A 101 -0.37 13.02 12.19
CA GLY A 101 0.12 12.51 10.92
C GLY A 101 1.62 12.71 10.73
N LYS A 102 2.37 11.61 10.78
CA LYS A 102 3.75 11.61 10.30
C LYS A 102 3.75 11.67 8.77
N PRO A 103 4.71 12.39 8.17
CA PRO A 103 4.77 12.64 6.74
C PRO A 103 4.76 11.34 5.95
N CYS A 104 4.25 11.37 4.71
CA CYS A 104 4.71 10.43 3.70
C CYS A 104 6.14 10.79 3.33
N SER A 105 7.06 10.57 4.26
CA SER A 105 8.48 10.62 3.97
C SER A 105 8.83 9.44 3.08
N ARG A 106 10.03 9.48 2.49
CA ARG A 106 10.62 8.33 1.81
C ARG A 106 10.50 7.06 2.67
N ASP A 107 10.74 7.20 3.98
CA ASP A 107 10.61 6.11 4.93
C ASP A 107 9.16 5.66 5.11
N GLY A 108 8.18 6.58 5.22
CA GLY A 108 6.76 6.24 5.35
C GLY A 108 6.23 5.40 4.20
N ALA A 109 6.58 5.75 2.95
CA ALA A 109 6.19 4.99 1.77
C ALA A 109 6.78 3.57 1.77
N LEU A 110 8.05 3.42 2.16
CA LEU A 110 8.69 2.11 2.29
C LEU A 110 8.08 1.29 3.43
N GLN A 111 7.88 1.90 4.61
CA GLN A 111 7.29 1.22 5.77
C GLN A 111 5.89 0.71 5.46
N PHE A 112 5.06 1.49 4.74
CA PHE A 112 3.75 1.02 4.31
C PHE A 112 3.85 -0.23 3.42
N LEU A 113 4.72 -0.22 2.40
CA LEU A 113 4.87 -1.37 1.50
C LEU A 113 5.45 -2.59 2.23
N LEU A 114 6.41 -2.40 3.14
CA LEU A 114 6.94 -3.47 3.98
C LEU A 114 5.83 -4.09 4.86
N ALA A 115 5.02 -3.25 5.51
CA ALA A 115 3.92 -3.72 6.33
C ALA A 115 2.84 -4.43 5.49
N LEU A 116 2.53 -3.92 4.29
CA LEU A 116 1.56 -4.57 3.40
C LEU A 116 2.07 -5.92 2.89
N ARG A 117 3.39 -6.05 2.64
CA ARG A 117 4.03 -7.32 2.31
C ARG A 117 3.91 -8.31 3.46
N GLU A 118 4.20 -7.89 4.69
CA GLU A 118 4.06 -8.71 5.88
C GLU A 118 2.61 -9.17 6.11
N LEU A 119 1.65 -8.25 5.96
CA LEU A 119 0.22 -8.54 6.11
C LEU A 119 -0.27 -9.53 5.03
N SER A 120 0.22 -9.39 3.80
CA SER A 120 -0.11 -10.30 2.69
C SER A 120 0.46 -11.70 2.92
N ASP A 121 1.71 -11.79 3.37
CA ASP A 121 2.37 -13.05 3.70
C ASP A 121 1.69 -13.75 4.89
N GLU A 122 1.26 -13.00 5.91
CA GLU A 122 0.45 -13.53 7.01
C GLU A 122 -0.89 -14.10 6.51
N ALA A 123 -1.60 -13.36 5.65
CA ALA A 123 -2.86 -13.82 5.05
C ALA A 123 -2.65 -15.13 4.29
N ARG A 124 -1.61 -15.18 3.44
CA ARG A 124 -1.26 -16.34 2.63
C ARG A 124 -0.90 -17.56 3.49
N ARG A 125 -0.02 -17.41 4.48
CA ARG A 125 0.37 -18.51 5.39
C ARG A 125 -0.79 -19.03 6.22
N GLY A 126 -1.69 -18.14 6.63
CA GLY A 126 -2.89 -18.51 7.37
C GLY A 126 -4.00 -19.12 6.51
N GLY A 127 -3.90 -19.04 5.18
CA GLY A 127 -4.97 -19.45 4.26
C GLY A 127 -6.20 -18.53 4.32
N TRP A 128 -6.00 -17.27 4.72
CA TRP A 128 -7.06 -16.27 4.84
C TRP A 128 -6.99 -15.25 3.71
N PRO A 129 -8.12 -14.64 3.31
CA PRO A 129 -8.11 -13.52 2.39
C PRO A 129 -7.53 -12.26 3.06
N LEU A 130 -6.91 -11.43 2.24
CA LEU A 130 -6.64 -10.03 2.56
C LEU A 130 -7.76 -9.18 1.95
N LEU A 131 -8.36 -8.31 2.74
CA LEU A 131 -9.40 -7.38 2.31
C LEU A 131 -8.78 -5.99 2.17
N ALA A 132 -9.13 -5.27 1.12
CA ALA A 132 -9.03 -3.83 1.03
C ALA A 132 -10.45 -3.27 1.18
N ILE A 133 -10.72 -2.65 2.33
CA ILE A 133 -12.03 -2.17 2.75
C ILE A 133 -12.12 -0.69 2.41
N GLY A 134 -13.14 -0.32 1.64
CA GLY A 134 -13.43 1.07 1.33
C GLY A 134 -14.04 1.81 2.52
N ASP A 135 -13.98 3.13 2.49
CA ASP A 135 -14.66 4.02 3.45
C ASP A 135 -16.03 4.47 2.89
#